data_AF-A0AAQ2G7R1-F1
#
_entry.id   AF-A0AAQ2G7R1-F1
#
_cell.length_a   1.000
_cell.length_b   1.000
_cell.length_c   1.000
_cell.angle_alpha   90.00
_cell.angle_beta   90.00
_cell.angle_gamma   90.00
#
_symmetry.space_group_name_H-M   'P 1'
#
loop_
_entity.id
_entity.type
_entity.pdbx_description
1 polymer ?
#
loop_
_entity_poly.entity_id
_entity_poly.type
_entity_poly.pdbx_seq_one_letter_code
_entity_poly.pdbx_strand_id
1 'polypeptide(L)'
;MILITDELRLLLLANGAAETEADHVPVVKLFNPLGAATWLLSELDADGDTLFGLCDLGLGFPELGSVSLAELQTVKGPLGLGIERDLYFKARFPLSVYAEAARLCGHITEAEGLLRQAAAALSLSLPELPSDRAEQ
;
A
#
# COMPACT_ATOMS: atom_id res chain seq x y z
N MET A 1 6.85 -20.06 -0.97
CA MET A 1 7.06 -18.83 -0.18
C MET A 1 5.76 -18.53 0.55
N ILE A 2 5.83 -18.10 1.81
CA ILE A 2 4.65 -17.61 2.55
C ILE A 2 4.56 -16.09 2.31
N LEU A 3 3.47 -15.64 1.69
CA LEU A 3 3.28 -14.22 1.36
C LEU A 3 3.07 -13.38 2.63
N ILE A 4 2.20 -13.82 3.52
CA ILE A 4 1.86 -13.12 4.78
C ILE A 4 2.22 -14.04 5.94
N THR A 5 3.23 -13.68 6.72
CA THR A 5 3.59 -14.41 7.95
C THR A 5 2.59 -14.11 9.07
N ASP A 6 2.59 -14.90 10.14
CA ASP A 6 1.71 -14.66 11.29
C ASP A 6 1.92 -13.26 11.90
N GLU A 7 3.18 -12.81 11.98
CA GLU A 7 3.53 -11.45 12.43
C GLU A 7 2.92 -10.37 11.53
N LEU A 8 3.06 -10.51 10.21
CA LEU A 8 2.46 -9.57 9.26
C LEU A 8 0.93 -9.62 9.32
N ARG A 9 0.35 -10.80 9.48
CA ARG A 9 -1.11 -10.98 9.60
C ARG A 9 -1.65 -10.24 10.82
N LEU A 10 -0.96 -10.29 11.96
CA LEU A 10 -1.35 -9.54 13.16
C LEU A 10 -1.32 -8.03 12.92
N LEU A 11 -0.29 -7.51 12.26
CA LEU A 11 -0.19 -6.07 11.93
C LEU A 11 -1.29 -5.64 10.95
N LEU A 12 -1.51 -6.42 9.88
CA LEU A 12 -2.53 -6.13 8.88
C LEU A 12 -3.95 -6.15 9.47
N LEU A 13 -4.27 -7.13 10.32
CA LEU A 13 -5.57 -7.21 11.00
C LEU A 13 -5.75 -6.06 11.99
N ALA A 14 -4.69 -5.66 12.70
CA ALA A 14 -4.76 -4.53 13.62
C ALA A 14 -5.07 -3.22 12.87
N ASN A 15 -4.48 -3.00 11.70
CA ASN A 15 -4.80 -1.86 10.85
C ASN A 15 -6.22 -1.98 10.27
N GLY A 16 -6.63 -3.14 9.77
CA GLY A 16 -7.98 -3.37 9.25
C GLY A 16 -9.11 -3.20 10.27
N ALA A 17 -8.81 -3.33 11.56
CA ALA A 17 -9.74 -3.10 12.67
C ALA A 17 -9.71 -1.67 13.22
N ALA A 18 -8.82 -0.80 12.72
CA ALA A 18 -8.71 0.60 13.15
C ALA A 18 -9.88 1.45 12.59
N GLU A 19 -9.89 2.75 12.92
CA GLU A 19 -10.91 3.68 12.39
C GLU A 19 -10.94 3.64 10.86
N THR A 20 -12.14 3.61 10.30
CA THR A 20 -12.37 3.68 8.86
C THR A 20 -11.68 4.94 8.31
N GLU A 21 -10.85 4.78 7.28
CA GLU A 21 -10.05 5.83 6.60
C GLU A 21 -8.69 6.23 7.24
N ALA A 22 -8.17 5.45 8.19
CA ALA A 22 -6.81 5.67 8.68
C ALA A 22 -5.74 5.49 7.56
N ASP A 23 -4.85 6.48 7.43
CA ASP A 23 -3.75 6.46 6.45
C ASP A 23 -2.53 5.70 7.01
N HIS A 24 -2.57 4.37 6.85
CA HIS A 24 -1.57 3.48 7.42
C HIS A 24 -0.27 3.46 6.61
N VAL A 25 0.83 3.22 7.31
CA VAL A 25 2.12 2.84 6.70
C VAL A 25 1.99 1.40 6.21
N PRO A 26 2.28 1.09 4.93
CA PRO A 26 2.20 -0.27 4.42
C PRO A 26 3.20 -1.18 5.14
N VAL A 27 2.74 -2.37 5.53
CA VAL A 27 3.52 -3.31 6.35
C VAL A 27 4.13 -4.43 5.52
N VAL A 28 3.64 -4.66 4.30
CA VAL A 28 4.19 -5.66 3.39
C VAL A 28 4.20 -5.17 1.95
N LYS A 29 5.26 -5.54 1.24
CA LYS A 29 5.36 -5.40 -0.20
C LYS A 29 5.37 -6.78 -0.85
N LEU A 30 4.48 -6.96 -1.81
CA LEU A 30 4.44 -8.13 -2.69
C LEU A 30 4.79 -7.71 -4.11
N PHE A 31 5.36 -8.62 -4.89
CA PHE A 31 5.73 -8.35 -6.29
C PHE A 31 5.69 -9.61 -7.14
N ASN A 32 5.48 -9.42 -8.44
CA ASN A 32 5.66 -10.47 -9.44
C ASN A 32 7.13 -10.49 -9.89
N PRO A 33 7.92 -11.55 -9.59
CA PRO A 33 9.34 -11.59 -9.92
C PRO A 33 9.63 -11.61 -11.44
N LEU A 34 8.63 -11.93 -12.27
CA LEU A 34 8.74 -11.98 -13.73
C LEU A 34 7.83 -10.96 -14.42
N GLY A 35 7.31 -9.98 -13.69
CA GLY A 35 6.44 -8.93 -14.21
C GLY A 35 6.67 -7.60 -13.50
N ALA A 36 5.89 -6.59 -13.89
CA ALA A 36 5.96 -5.27 -13.27
C ALA A 36 5.00 -5.10 -12.07
N ALA A 37 4.14 -6.10 -11.81
CA ALA A 37 3.10 -5.97 -10.80
C ALA A 37 3.69 -5.92 -9.37
N THR A 38 3.23 -4.95 -8.59
CA THR A 38 3.68 -4.65 -7.22
C THR A 38 2.48 -4.26 -6.37
N TRP A 39 2.50 -4.66 -5.09
CA TRP A 39 1.49 -4.27 -4.10
C TRP A 39 2.18 -3.78 -2.83
N LEU A 40 1.71 -2.66 -2.28
CA LEU A 40 2.04 -2.20 -0.93
C LEU A 40 0.77 -2.31 -0.09
N LEU A 41 0.74 -3.19 0.90
CA LEU A 41 -0.47 -3.54 1.64
C LEU A 41 -0.35 -3.11 3.11
N SER A 42 -1.44 -2.57 3.65
CA SER A 42 -1.50 -2.04 5.01
C SER A 42 -2.59 -2.69 5.85
N GLU A 43 -3.70 -3.15 5.27
CA GLU A 43 -4.78 -3.81 6.01
C GLU A 43 -5.08 -5.22 5.50
N LEU A 44 -5.66 -6.02 6.40
CA LEU A 44 -6.36 -7.26 6.11
C LEU A 44 -7.71 -7.20 6.82
N ASP A 45 -8.78 -7.47 6.08
CA ASP A 45 -10.13 -7.55 6.62
C ASP A 45 -10.29 -8.78 7.54
N ALA A 46 -11.31 -8.74 8.40
CA ALA A 46 -11.67 -9.81 9.33
C ALA A 46 -12.07 -11.12 8.64
N ASP A 47 -12.39 -11.07 7.33
CA ASP A 47 -12.59 -12.26 6.51
C ASP A 47 -11.31 -13.11 6.34
N GLY A 48 -10.15 -12.53 6.66
CA GLY A 48 -8.85 -13.18 6.64
C GLY A 48 -8.23 -13.34 5.25
N ASP A 49 -8.84 -12.76 4.21
CA ASP A 49 -8.44 -12.85 2.80
C ASP A 49 -8.33 -11.50 2.09
N THR A 50 -9.24 -10.56 2.34
CA THR A 50 -9.30 -9.27 1.66
C THR A 50 -8.23 -8.33 2.19
N LEU A 51 -7.18 -8.11 1.41
CA LEU A 51 -6.13 -7.14 1.69
C LEU A 51 -6.49 -5.79 1.09
N PHE A 52 -6.05 -4.69 1.70
CA PHE A 52 -6.14 -3.35 1.11
C PHE A 52 -4.76 -2.70 1.01
N GLY A 53 -4.58 -1.90 -0.05
CA GLY A 53 -3.45 -1.02 -0.19
C GLY A 53 -3.26 -0.49 -1.61
N LEU A 54 -2.03 -0.09 -1.92
CA LEU A 54 -1.67 0.43 -3.24
C LEU A 54 -1.27 -0.71 -4.17
N CYS A 55 -2.01 -0.85 -5.26
CA CYS A 55 -1.87 -1.89 -6.26
C CYS A 55 -1.36 -1.30 -7.59
N ASP A 56 -0.31 -1.89 -8.14
CA ASP A 56 0.21 -1.55 -9.45
C ASP A 56 0.33 -2.82 -10.27
N LEU A 57 -0.45 -2.95 -11.34
CA LEU A 57 -0.41 -4.12 -12.22
C LEU A 57 0.61 -3.97 -13.35
N GLY A 58 1.43 -2.90 -13.34
CA GLY A 58 2.40 -2.59 -14.38
C GLY A 58 1.78 -1.97 -15.63
N LEU A 59 0.62 -1.33 -15.50
CA LEU A 59 -0.16 -0.77 -16.62
C LEU A 59 -0.08 0.77 -16.71
N GLY A 60 0.70 1.42 -15.85
CA GLY A 60 0.87 2.87 -15.82
C GLY A 60 -0.11 3.62 -14.91
N PHE A 61 -1.01 2.90 -14.23
CA PHE A 61 -2.07 3.46 -13.39
C PHE A 61 -2.14 2.71 -12.05
N PRO A 62 -1.23 3.00 -11.09
CA PRO A 62 -1.33 2.46 -9.74
C PRO A 62 -2.56 3.02 -9.01
N GLU A 63 -3.27 2.17 -8.27
CA GLU A 63 -4.53 2.52 -7.62
C GLU A 63 -4.61 1.96 -6.19
N LEU A 64 -5.24 2.71 -5.30
CA LEU A 64 -5.64 2.18 -3.99
C LEU A 64 -6.85 1.26 -4.16
N GLY A 65 -6.80 0.07 -3.57
CA GLY A 65 -7.90 -0.87 -3.65
C GLY A 65 -7.66 -2.18 -2.91
N SER A 66 -8.66 -3.04 -2.97
CA SER A 66 -8.65 -4.35 -2.33
C SER A 66 -8.17 -5.44 -3.27
N VAL A 67 -7.51 -6.46 -2.71
CA VAL A 67 -7.05 -7.65 -3.43
C VAL A 67 -7.17 -8.90 -2.54
N SER A 68 -7.53 -10.04 -3.14
CA SER A 68 -7.62 -11.32 -2.42
C SER A 68 -6.24 -11.95 -2.21
N LEU A 69 -5.92 -12.31 -0.97
CA LEU A 69 -4.72 -13.07 -0.64
C LEU A 69 -4.72 -14.44 -1.31
N ALA A 70 -5.85 -15.14 -1.30
CA ALA A 70 -6.01 -16.43 -1.93
C ALA A 70 -5.74 -16.35 -3.44
N GLU A 71 -6.27 -15.32 -4.12
CA GLU A 71 -6.00 -15.11 -5.54
C GLU A 71 -4.50 -14.90 -5.79
N LEU A 72 -3.85 -14.01 -5.02
CA LEU A 72 -2.40 -13.76 -5.14
C LEU A 72 -1.57 -15.04 -4.92
N GLN A 73 -1.98 -15.92 -4.01
CA GLN A 73 -1.31 -17.21 -3.76
C GLN A 73 -1.48 -18.21 -4.92
N THR A 74 -2.57 -18.10 -5.68
CA THR A 74 -2.84 -18.98 -6.83
C THR A 74 -2.12 -18.54 -8.11
N VAL A 75 -1.67 -17.29 -8.19
CA VAL A 75 -0.96 -16.77 -9.37
C VAL A 75 0.26 -17.64 -9.68
N LYS A 76 0.34 -18.10 -10.95
CA LYS A 76 1.49 -18.78 -11.53
C LYS A 76 1.90 -18.05 -12.80
N GLY A 77 3.01 -17.33 -12.71
CA GLY A 77 3.70 -16.75 -13.84
C GLY A 77 4.58 -17.76 -14.59
N PRO A 78 5.38 -17.27 -15.54
CA PRO A 78 6.33 -18.10 -16.26
C PRO A 78 7.27 -18.86 -15.31
N LEU A 79 7.79 -20.00 -15.75
CA LEU A 79 8.67 -20.87 -14.95
C LEU A 79 8.03 -21.40 -13.64
N GLY A 80 6.71 -21.26 -13.48
CA GLY A 80 5.99 -21.69 -12.28
C GLY A 80 6.18 -20.78 -11.07
N LEU A 81 6.79 -19.59 -11.25
CA LEU A 81 6.97 -18.62 -10.18
C LEU A 81 5.66 -17.91 -9.88
N GLY A 82 5.33 -17.78 -8.59
CA GLY A 82 4.17 -17.01 -8.15
C GLY A 82 4.57 -15.60 -7.72
N ILE A 83 3.64 -14.91 -7.07
CA ILE A 83 3.94 -13.68 -6.34
C ILE A 83 4.93 -13.98 -5.20
N GLU A 84 5.80 -13.02 -4.92
CA GLU A 84 6.78 -13.10 -3.83
C GLU A 84 6.62 -11.91 -2.88
N ARG A 85 7.08 -12.11 -1.64
CA ARG A 85 7.18 -11.04 -0.64
C ARG A 85 8.59 -10.49 -0.65
N ASP A 86 8.71 -9.16 -0.63
CA ASP A 86 9.97 -8.47 -0.43
C ASP A 86 10.38 -8.55 1.06
N LEU A 87 11.50 -9.22 1.35
CA LEU A 87 11.99 -9.43 2.71
C LEU A 87 12.72 -8.21 3.29
N TYR A 88 13.10 -7.25 2.44
CA TYR A 88 13.91 -6.08 2.81
C TYR A 88 13.11 -4.79 2.76
N PHE A 89 11.87 -4.85 2.30
CA PHE A 89 10.95 -3.73 2.30
C PHE A 89 10.78 -3.14 3.70
N LYS A 90 10.96 -1.82 3.79
CA LYS A 90 10.76 -1.02 5.01
C LYS A 90 10.08 0.28 4.63
N ALA A 91 8.77 0.32 4.78
CA ALA A 91 8.01 1.52 4.51
C ALA A 91 8.41 2.66 5.46
N ARG A 92 8.43 3.89 4.93
CA ARG A 92 8.79 5.11 5.69
C ARG A 92 7.72 6.18 5.69
N PHE A 93 6.67 5.99 4.89
CA PHE A 93 5.60 6.95 4.68
C PHE A 93 4.23 6.24 4.69
N PRO A 94 3.13 6.96 4.94
CA PRO A 94 1.79 6.44 4.78
C PRO A 94 1.46 6.07 3.33
N LEU A 95 0.42 5.26 3.12
CA LEU A 95 -0.06 4.86 1.80
C LEU A 95 -0.38 6.06 0.90
N SER A 96 -0.98 7.12 1.44
CA SER A 96 -1.29 8.32 0.64
C SER A 96 -0.07 8.91 -0.07
N VAL A 97 1.09 8.93 0.59
CA VAL A 97 2.36 9.42 0.03
C VAL A 97 2.86 8.50 -1.07
N TYR A 98 2.81 7.19 -0.86
CA TYR A 98 3.16 6.21 -1.89
C TYR A 98 2.21 6.32 -3.09
N ALA A 99 0.91 6.49 -2.86
CA ALA A 99 -0.10 6.63 -3.91
C ALA A 99 0.12 7.89 -4.73
N GLU A 100 0.39 9.03 -4.10
CA GLU A 100 0.67 10.28 -4.82
C GLU A 100 1.98 10.20 -5.61
N ALA A 101 3.05 9.64 -5.03
CA ALA A 101 4.30 9.41 -5.76
C ALA A 101 4.08 8.50 -6.98
N ALA A 102 3.33 7.40 -6.78
CA ALA A 102 3.03 6.44 -7.83
C ALA A 102 2.15 7.02 -8.94
N ARG A 103 1.17 7.86 -8.58
CA ARG A 103 0.32 8.61 -9.52
C ARG A 103 1.16 9.54 -10.40
N LEU A 104 2.19 10.18 -9.84
CA LEU A 104 3.06 11.10 -10.56
C LEU A 104 4.03 10.39 -11.53
N CYS A 105 4.55 9.21 -11.16
CA CYS A 105 5.50 8.47 -12.00
C CYS A 105 4.92 7.26 -12.74
N GLY A 106 3.63 6.97 -12.57
CA GLY A 106 2.90 5.90 -13.24
C GLY A 106 3.22 4.48 -12.73
N HIS A 107 3.95 4.34 -11.63
CA HIS A 107 4.29 3.05 -11.03
C HIS A 107 4.63 3.21 -9.55
N ILE A 108 4.47 2.16 -8.75
CA ILE A 108 4.90 2.18 -7.34
C ILE A 108 6.41 2.42 -7.26
N THR A 109 6.81 3.41 -6.46
CA THR A 109 8.21 3.78 -6.29
C THR A 109 8.61 3.87 -4.82
N GLU A 110 9.85 3.46 -4.53
CA GLU A 110 10.49 3.62 -3.22
C GLU A 110 11.57 4.71 -3.24
N ALA A 111 11.69 5.44 -4.35
CA ALA A 111 12.68 6.50 -4.52
C ALA A 111 12.41 7.63 -3.51
N GLU A 112 13.36 7.84 -2.60
CA GLU A 112 13.20 8.76 -1.48
C GLU A 112 12.87 10.20 -1.92
N GLY A 113 13.48 10.67 -3.01
CA GLY A 113 13.21 12.01 -3.55
C GLY A 113 11.75 12.18 -3.97
N LEU A 114 11.17 11.18 -4.64
CA LEU A 114 9.78 11.21 -5.09
C LEU A 114 8.80 11.12 -3.91
N LEU A 115 9.07 10.24 -2.95
CA LEU A 115 8.25 10.13 -1.75
C LEU A 115 8.25 11.41 -0.91
N ARG A 116 9.39 12.07 -0.77
CA ARG A 116 9.49 13.37 -0.07
C ARG A 116 8.72 14.48 -0.80
N GLN A 117 8.79 14.50 -2.13
CA GLN A 117 8.04 15.45 -2.94
C GLN A 117 6.53 15.24 -2.81
N ALA A 118 6.07 13.98 -2.87
CA ALA A 118 4.67 13.62 -2.67
C ALA A 118 4.17 14.00 -1.27
N ALA A 119 4.94 13.70 -0.22
CA ALA A 119 4.59 14.08 1.15
C ALA A 119 4.44 15.60 1.33
N ALA A 120 5.35 16.38 0.71
CA ALA A 120 5.27 17.83 0.73
C ALA A 120 4.03 18.36 -0.02
N ALA A 121 3.69 17.76 -1.17
CA ALA A 121 2.52 18.14 -1.94
C ALA A 121 1.21 17.90 -1.16
N LEU A 122 1.07 16.73 -0.52
CA LEU A 122 -0.10 16.39 0.29
C LEU A 122 -0.28 17.31 1.49
N SER A 123 0.83 17.73 2.12
CA SER A 123 0.80 18.65 3.25
C SER A 123 0.35 20.07 2.86
N LEU A 124 0.58 20.49 1.61
CA LEU A 124 0.16 21.78 1.08
C LEU A 124 -1.31 21.79 0.61
N SER A 125 -1.88 20.62 0.32
CA SER A 125 -3.26 20.47 -0.15
C SER A 125 -4.32 20.37 0.95
N LEU A 126 -3.92 20.29 2.23
CA LEU A 126 -4.83 20.40 3.37
C LEU A 126 -5.01 21.89 3.71
N PRO A 127 -6.17 22.53 3.42
CA PRO A 127 -6.43 23.82 4.02
C PRO A 127 -6.48 23.65 5.54
N GLU A 128 -5.77 24.50 6.29
CA GLU A 128 -6.06 24.69 7.70
C GLU A 128 -7.54 25.07 7.80
N LEU A 129 -8.38 24.14 8.25
CA LEU A 129 -9.75 24.46 8.62
C LEU A 129 -9.64 25.59 9.66
N PRO A 130 -10.24 26.77 9.43
CA PRO A 130 -10.20 27.82 10.41
C PRO A 130 -10.75 27.25 11.73
N SER A 131 -9.94 27.33 12.78
CA SER A 131 -10.39 27.03 14.14
C SER A 131 -11.67 27.82 14.36
N ASP A 132 -12.77 27.11 14.57
CA ASP A 132 -14.06 27.72 14.88
C ASP A 132 -13.96 28.38 16.24
N ARG A 133 -13.44 29.62 16.25
CA ARG A 133 -13.64 30.61 17.28
C ARG A 133 -14.70 31.58 16.77
N ALA A 134 -15.92 31.08 16.59
CA ALA A 134 -17.12 31.89 16.78
C ALA A 134 -17.37 31.93 18.30
N GLU A 135 -16.91 32.98 18.98
CA GLU A 135 -17.67 34.19 19.31
C GLU A 135 -18.22 34.11 20.75
N GLN A 136 -18.19 35.26 21.40
CA GLN A 136 -18.41 35.50 22.84
C GLN A 136 -19.90 35.45 23.20
#